data_AF-A0A5Q0GCB3-F1
#
_entry.id   AF-A0A5Q0GCB3-F1
#
_cell.length_a   1.000
_cell.length_b   1.000
_cell.length_c   1.000
_cell.angle_alpha   90.00
_cell.angle_beta   90.00
_cell.angle_gamma   90.00
#
_symmetry.space_group_name_H-M   'P 1'
#
loop_
_entity.id
_entity.type
_entity.pdbx_description
1 polymer ?
#
loop_
_entity_poly.entity_id
_entity_poly.type
_entity_poly.pdbx_seq_one_letter_code
_entity_poly.pdbx_strand_id
1 'polypeptide(L)'
;MDLPSQQPSTQFLTLEESAKVDAALLSSPEKFLTRLTISSLKLLQHIAQEHGVSIENLTTQQVISWFEKDSKLRREQGIESSYLKW
;
A
#
# COMPACT_ATOMS: atom_id res chain seq x y z
N MET A 1 15.59 -8.82 -27.26
CA MET A 1 15.45 -9.19 -25.84
C MET A 1 14.24 -8.43 -25.33
N ASP A 2 13.09 -9.07 -25.34
CA ASP A 2 11.87 -8.53 -24.74
C ASP A 2 12.07 -8.51 -23.23
N LEU A 3 12.14 -7.31 -22.68
CA LEU A 3 12.15 -7.10 -21.23
C LEU A 3 10.80 -7.60 -20.70
N PRO A 4 10.75 -8.44 -19.65
CA PRO A 4 9.48 -8.80 -19.05
C PRO A 4 8.79 -7.52 -18.57
N SER A 5 7.54 -7.33 -19.02
CA SER A 5 6.64 -6.31 -18.51
C SER A 5 6.58 -6.45 -16.99
N GLN A 6 7.21 -5.52 -16.28
CA GLN A 6 7.02 -5.38 -14.84
C GLN A 6 5.52 -5.17 -14.62
N GLN A 7 4.83 -6.20 -14.13
CA GLN A 7 3.48 -6.05 -13.63
C GLN A 7 3.51 -4.87 -12.67
N PRO A 8 2.55 -3.93 -12.74
CA PRO A 8 2.52 -2.82 -11.82
C PRO A 8 2.34 -3.39 -10.41
N SER A 9 3.45 -3.51 -9.67
CA SER A 9 3.41 -3.66 -8.23
C SER A 9 2.49 -2.56 -7.72
N THR A 10 1.53 -2.92 -6.84
CA THR A 10 0.45 -2.03 -6.41
C THR A 10 0.99 -0.62 -6.17
N GLN A 11 0.77 0.28 -7.12
CA GLN A 11 1.37 1.60 -7.06
C GLN A 11 0.46 2.44 -6.18
N PHE A 12 0.76 2.49 -4.89
CA PHE A 12 -0.07 3.20 -3.92
C PHE A 12 -0.12 4.70 -4.21
N LEU A 13 0.99 5.28 -4.68
CA LEU A 13 1.01 6.67 -5.14
C LEU A 13 0.69 6.75 -6.62
N THR A 14 -0.28 7.59 -6.96
CA THR A 14 -0.48 8.06 -8.33
C THR A 14 0.72 8.86 -8.81
N LEU A 15 0.86 9.00 -10.13
CA LEU A 15 1.90 9.86 -10.73
C LEU A 15 1.81 11.30 -10.21
N GLU A 16 0.58 11.80 -10.01
CA GLU A 16 0.34 13.13 -9.46
C GLU A 16 0.85 13.27 -8.02
N GLU A 17 0.57 12.29 -7.16
CA GLU A 17 1.08 12.29 -5.78
C GLU A 17 2.60 12.18 -5.74
N SER A 18 3.21 11.34 -6.59
CA SER A 18 4.67 11.27 -6.68
C SER A 18 5.24 12.63 -7.08
N ALA A 19 4.67 13.30 -8.09
CA ALA A 19 5.12 14.61 -8.52
C ALA A 19 5.00 15.66 -7.40
N LYS A 20 3.94 15.62 -6.59
CA LYS A 20 3.79 16.50 -5.41
C LYS A 20 4.90 16.26 -4.37
N VAL A 21 5.26 15.00 -4.12
CA VAL A 21 6.38 14.67 -3.21
C VAL A 21 7.72 15.13 -3.80
N ASP A 22 7.92 14.97 -5.10
CA ASP A 22 9.15 15.39 -5.78
C ASP A 22 9.34 16.91 -5.78
N ALA A 23 8.25 17.66 -5.93
CA ALA A 23 8.23 19.12 -5.89
C ALA A 23 8.39 19.71 -4.47
N ALA A 24 8.19 18.91 -3.42
CA ALA A 24 8.33 19.37 -2.05
C ALA A 24 9.79 19.72 -1.70
N LEU A 25 9.96 20.76 -0.87
CA LEU A 25 11.26 21.19 -0.32
C LEU A 25 11.71 20.27 0.81
N LEU A 26 11.89 19.00 0.48
CA LEU A 26 12.28 17.92 1.38
C LEU A 26 13.60 17.30 0.91
N SER A 27 14.41 16.83 1.85
CA SER A 27 15.55 15.97 1.58
C SER A 27 15.12 14.61 1.03
N SER A 28 16.04 13.86 0.43
CA SER A 28 15.74 12.53 -0.13
C SER A 28 15.16 11.55 0.91
N PRO A 29 15.68 11.46 2.15
CA PRO A 29 15.07 10.61 3.18
C PRO A 29 13.64 11.02 3.54
N GLU A 30 13.37 12.32 3.62
CA GLU A 30 12.03 12.84 3.92
C GLU A 30 11.05 12.57 2.78
N LYS A 31 11.48 12.68 1.52
CA LYS A 31 10.66 12.29 0.36
C LYS A 31 10.33 10.79 0.40
N PHE A 32 11.30 9.94 0.69
CA PHE A 32 11.07 8.51 0.85
C PHE A 32 10.03 8.24 1.95
N LEU A 33 10.23 8.81 3.14
CA LEU A 33 9.32 8.65 4.25
C LEU A 33 7.91 9.17 3.91
N THR A 34 7.81 10.30 3.21
CA THR A 34 6.53 10.86 2.76
C THR A 34 5.79 9.88 1.84
N ARG A 35 6.48 9.27 0.87
CA ARG A 35 5.89 8.24 0.00
C ARG A 35 5.42 7.02 0.79
N LEU A 36 6.21 6.58 1.77
CA LEU A 36 5.84 5.48 2.65
C LEU A 36 4.57 5.83 3.44
N THR A 37 4.53 7.00 4.09
CA THR A 37 3.39 7.46 4.88
C THR A 37 2.11 7.58 4.05
N ILE A 38 2.16 8.14 2.84
CA ILE A 38 1.00 8.23 1.95
C ILE A 38 0.52 6.83 1.55
N SER A 39 1.45 5.92 1.23
CA SER A 39 1.10 4.54 0.91
C SER A 39 0.42 3.83 2.08
N SER A 40 0.97 3.99 3.29
CA SER A 40 0.39 3.45 4.52
C SER A 40 -0.99 4.03 4.80
N LEU A 41 -1.22 5.33 4.60
CA LEU A 41 -2.52 5.96 4.80
C LEU A 41 -3.59 5.34 3.89
N LYS A 42 -3.29 5.16 2.60
CA LYS A 42 -4.22 4.54 1.66
C LYS A 42 -4.52 3.08 2.00
N LEU A 43 -3.51 2.33 2.43
CA LEU A 43 -3.70 0.97 2.89
C LEU A 43 -4.61 0.92 4.13
N LEU A 44 -4.39 1.80 5.11
CA LEU A 44 -5.24 1.89 6.31
C LEU A 44 -6.69 2.27 5.96
N GLN A 45 -6.89 3.17 5.00
CA GLN A 45 -8.23 3.49 4.48
C GLN A 45 -8.92 2.26 3.87
N HIS A 46 -8.19 1.47 3.08
CA HIS A 46 -8.70 0.23 2.51
C HIS A 46 -9.05 -0.81 3.58
N ILE A 47 -8.17 -1.03 4.56
CA ILE A 47 -8.40 -1.95 5.68
C ILE A 47 -9.63 -1.51 6.48
N ALA A 48 -9.76 -0.21 6.80
CA ALA A 48 -10.91 0.33 7.52
C ALA A 48 -12.21 0.08 6.75
N GLN A 49 -12.20 0.27 5.44
CA GLN A 49 -13.35 -0.01 4.56
C GLN A 49 -13.73 -1.50 4.59
N GLU A 50 -12.76 -2.43 4.50
CA GLU A 50 -13.03 -3.87 4.61
C GLU A 50 -13.64 -4.26 5.95
N HIS A 51 -13.24 -3.61 7.03
CA HIS A 51 -13.77 -3.85 8.37
C HIS A 51 -15.07 -3.08 8.67
N GLY A 52 -15.53 -2.20 7.77
CA GLY A 52 -16.73 -1.38 7.97
C GLY A 52 -16.62 -0.39 9.13
N VAL A 53 -15.40 0.07 9.45
CA VAL A 53 -15.13 1.04 10.52
C VAL A 53 -14.56 2.32 9.93
N SER A 54 -14.66 3.44 10.67
CA SER A 54 -13.90 4.64 10.30
C SER A 54 -12.40 4.40 10.53
N ILE A 55 -11.54 5.12 9.81
CA ILE A 55 -10.09 4.96 9.96
C ILE A 55 -9.61 5.29 11.39
N GLU A 56 -10.28 6.22 12.08
CA GLU A 56 -9.95 6.57 13.47
C GLU A 56 -10.26 5.44 14.46
N ASN A 57 -11.18 4.53 14.10
CA ASN A 57 -11.60 3.40 14.91
C ASN A 57 -10.87 2.10 14.54
N LEU A 58 -9.97 2.15 13.55
CA LEU A 58 -9.21 0.97 13.13
C LEU A 58 -8.21 0.58 14.22
N THR A 59 -8.33 -0.65 14.70
CA THR A 59 -7.46 -1.18 15.77
C THR A 59 -6.21 -1.84 15.22
N THR A 60 -5.15 -1.89 16.04
CA THR A 60 -3.93 -2.65 15.71
C THR A 60 -4.24 -4.12 15.41
N GLN A 61 -5.17 -4.73 16.14
CA GLN A 61 -5.56 -6.13 15.93
C GLN A 61 -6.20 -6.34 14.55
N GLN A 62 -7.08 -5.44 14.11
CA GLN A 62 -7.68 -5.51 12.77
C GLN A 62 -6.63 -5.37 11.67
N VAL A 63 -5.67 -4.45 11.84
CA VAL A 63 -4.55 -4.30 10.90
C VAL A 63 -3.74 -5.60 10.82
N ILE A 64 -3.33 -6.17 11.96
CA ILE A 64 -2.58 -7.45 11.99
C ILE A 64 -3.38 -8.56 11.30
N SER A 65 -4.65 -8.75 11.67
CA SER A 65 -5.49 -9.80 11.11
C SER A 65 -5.74 -9.62 9.60
N TRP A 66 -5.81 -8.38 9.11
CA TRP A 66 -5.91 -8.12 7.68
C TRP A 66 -4.62 -8.54 6.95
N PHE A 67 -3.44 -8.20 7.47
CA PHE A 67 -2.16 -8.62 6.88
C PHE A 67 -1.97 -10.14 6.88
N GLU A 68 -2.43 -10.83 7.93
CA GLU A 68 -2.44 -12.29 8.01
C GLU A 68 -3.36 -12.91 6.94
N LYS A 69 -4.58 -12.37 6.78
CA LYS A 69 -5.54 -12.78 5.75
C LYS A 69 -4.95 -12.60 4.34
N ASP A 70 -4.41 -11.42 4.05
CA ASP A 70 -3.82 -11.11 2.74
C ASP A 70 -2.61 -12.02 2.44
N SER A 71 -1.73 -12.23 3.43
CA SER A 71 -0.57 -13.11 3.30
C SER A 71 -0.94 -14.59 3.15
N LYS A 72 -2.04 -15.02 3.78
CA LYS A 72 -2.59 -16.35 3.56
C LYS A 72 -3.09 -16.50 2.13
N LEU A 73 -3.87 -15.53 1.63
CA LEU A 73 -4.39 -15.52 0.28
C LEU A 73 -3.26 -15.59 -0.77
N ARG A 74 -2.19 -14.82 -0.57
CA ARG A 74 -0.98 -14.88 -1.41
C ARG A 74 -0.34 -16.27 -1.43
N ARG A 75 -0.17 -16.90 -0.26
CA ARG A 75 0.47 -18.22 -0.14
C ARG A 75 -0.38 -19.34 -0.77
N GLU A 76 -1.69 -19.26 -0.65
CA GLU A 76 -2.61 -20.32 -1.09
C GLU A 76 -3.04 -20.17 -2.55
N GLN A 77 -3.20 -18.93 -3.03
CA GLN A 77 -3.83 -18.63 -4.32
C GLN A 77 -2.93 -17.77 -5.24
N GLY A 78 -1.69 -17.52 -4.83
CA GLY A 78 -0.71 -16.73 -5.60
C GLY A 78 -0.81 -15.22 -5.40
N ILE A 79 0.22 -14.51 -5.89
CA ILE A 79 0.41 -13.07 -5.70
C ILE A 79 -0.71 -12.22 -6.33
N GLU A 80 -1.35 -12.71 -7.38
CA GLU A 80 -2.46 -12.04 -8.03
C GLU A 80 -3.75 -12.07 -7.19
N SER A 81 -3.83 -12.96 -6.20
CA SER A 81 -5.02 -13.10 -5.36
C SER A 81 -4.97 -12.17 -4.14
N SER A 82 -3.78 -11.82 -3.63
CA SER A 82 -3.64 -10.86 -2.53
C SER A 82 -3.81 -9.42 -3.00
N TYR A 83 -4.25 -8.54 -2.11
CA TYR A 83 -4.27 -7.09 -2.33
C TYR A 83 -2.85 -6.53 -2.49
N LEU A 84 -1.93 -6.98 -1.61
CA LEU A 84 -0.52 -6.64 -1.75
C LEU A 84 0.13 -7.57 -2.79
N LYS A 85 0.76 -6.98 -3.80
CA LYS A 85 1.35 -7.69 -4.96
C LYS A 85 2.86 -7.91 -4.82
N TRP A 86 3.35 -8.08 -3.60
CA TRP A 86 4.76 -8.36 -3.29
C TRP A 86 4.91 -9.47 -2.25
#